data_AF-A0A928CCT4-F1
#
_entry.id   AF-A0A928CCT4-F1
#
_cell.length_a   1.000
_cell.length_b   1.000
_cell.length_c   1.000
_cell.angle_alpha   90.00
_cell.angle_beta   90.00
_cell.angle_gamma   90.00
#
_symmetry.space_group_name_H-M   'P 1'
#
loop_
_entity.id
_entity.type
_entity.pdbx_description
1 polymer ?
#
loop_
_entity_poly.entity_id
_entity_poly.type
_entity_poly.pdbx_seq_one_letter_code
_entity_poly.pdbx_strand_id
1 'polypeptide(L)' 'MKSLLGLSLSEIQEIVNQHGLPKFTAKQLTEWLYKKHCGSFDEMTNLS' A
#
# COMPACT_ATOMS: atom_id res chain seq x y z
N MET A 1 -9.12 11.38 3.61
CA MET A 1 -8.04 10.46 3.20
C MET A 1 -8.50 9.05 3.57
N LYS A 2 -8.65 8.15 2.60
CA LYS A 2 -9.10 6.78 2.86
C LYS A 2 -7.92 6.03 3.49
N SER A 3 -8.10 5.43 4.67
CA SER A 3 -7.04 4.61 5.28
C SER A 3 -6.84 3.35 4.45
N LEU A 4 -5.57 2.98 4.21
CA LEU A 4 -5.25 1.69 3.58
C LEU A 4 -5.33 0.53 4.60
N LEU A 5 -5.33 0.84 5.91
CA LEU A 5 -5.47 -0.16 6.96
C LEU A 5 -6.88 -0.78 6.92
N GLY A 6 -6.93 -2.11 6.94
CA GLY A 6 -8.17 -2.89 6.88
C GLY A 6 -8.61 -3.25 5.46
N LEU A 7 -7.90 -2.77 4.42
CA LEU A 7 -8.13 -3.17 3.04
C LEU A 7 -7.43 -4.50 2.72
N SER A 8 -8.10 -5.34 1.94
CA SER A 8 -7.52 -6.53 1.34
C SER A 8 -6.48 -6.16 0.27
N LEU A 9 -5.61 -7.12 -0.07
CA LEU A 9 -4.63 -6.94 -1.14
C LEU A 9 -5.30 -6.54 -2.47
N SER A 10 -6.47 -7.10 -2.79
CA SER A 10 -7.21 -6.80 -4.01
C SER A 10 -7.71 -5.35 -4.05
N GLU A 11 -8.25 -4.84 -2.94
CA GLU A 11 -8.68 -3.44 -2.84
C GLU A 11 -7.49 -2.49 -2.96
N ILE A 12 -6.35 -2.82 -2.34
CA ILE A 12 -5.12 -2.05 -2.47
C ILE A 12 -4.62 -2.09 -3.93
N GLN A 13 -4.69 -3.25 -4.60
CA GLN A 13 -4.35 -3.35 -6.03
C GLN A 13 -5.24 -2.47 -6.91
N GLU A 14 -6.53 -2.39 -6.65
CA GLU A 14 -7.43 -1.50 -7.39
C GLU A 14 -7.04 -0.03 -7.19
N ILE A 15 -6.77 0.40 -5.96
CA ILE A 15 -6.33 1.77 -5.65
C ILE A 15 -5.02 2.07 -6.40
N VAL A 16 -4.03 1.18 -6.29
CA VAL A 16 -2.73 1.33 -6.94
C VAL A 16 -2.90 1.42 -8.46
N ASN A 17 -3.75 0.59 -9.07
CA ASN A 17 -4.05 0.66 -10.51
C ASN A 17 -4.77 1.97 -10.89
N GLN A 18 -5.72 2.45 -10.08
CA GLN A 18 -6.42 3.72 -10.32
C GLN A 18 -5.47 4.92 -10.31
N HIS A 19 -4.40 4.84 -9.53
CA HIS A 19 -3.35 5.85 -9.48
C HIS A 19 -2.25 5.65 -10.54
N GLY A 20 -2.40 4.68 -11.45
CA GLY A 20 -1.40 4.39 -12.49
C GLY A 20 -0.11 3.78 -11.95
N LEU A 21 -0.12 3.29 -10.72
CA LEU A 21 1.03 2.68 -10.08
C LEU A 21 1.15 1.20 -10.47
N PRO A 22 2.37 0.64 -10.47
CA PRO A 22 2.58 -0.78 -10.77
C PRO A 22 1.87 -1.70 -9.77
N LYS A 23 1.34 -2.83 -10.24
CA LYS A 23 0.68 -3.84 -9.38
C LYS A 23 1.55 -4.36 -8.23
N PHE A 24 2.87 -4.34 -8.37
CA PHE A 24 3.78 -4.76 -7.30
C PHE A 24 3.79 -3.78 -6.11
N THR A 25 3.43 -2.51 -6.33
CA THR A 25 3.35 -1.48 -5.29
C THR A 25 2.32 -1.86 -4.24
N ALA A 26 1.21 -2.49 -4.64
CA ALA A 26 0.21 -3.00 -3.70
C ALA A 26 0.79 -4.04 -2.72
N LYS A 27 1.69 -4.91 -3.20
CA LYS A 27 2.35 -5.90 -2.34
C LYS A 27 3.27 -5.20 -1.32
N GLN A 28 4.04 -4.21 -1.76
CA GLN A 28 4.92 -3.44 -0.87
C GLN A 28 4.10 -2.72 0.21
N LEU A 29 3.00 -2.05 -0.18
CA LEU A 29 2.07 -1.41 0.76
C LEU A 29 1.53 -2.40 1.79
N THR A 30 1.08 -3.59 1.36
CA THR A 30 0.61 -4.60 2.32
C THR A 30 1.69 -5.08 3.28
N GLU A 31 2.95 -5.17 2.85
CA GLU A 31 4.05 -5.53 3.75
C GLU A 31 4.32 -4.44 4.79
N TRP A 32 4.32 -3.18 4.38
CA TRP A 32 4.49 -2.07 5.32
C TRP A 32 3.33 -1.98 6.31
N LEU A 33 2.10 -2.09 5.84
CA LEU A 33 0.90 -1.98 6.68
C LEU A 33 0.76 -3.15 7.68
N TYR A 34 0.94 -4.39 7.22
CA TYR A 34 0.62 -5.57 8.04
C TYR A 34 1.82 -6.24 8.70
N LYS A 35 3.01 -6.20 8.08
CA LYS A 35 4.22 -6.79 8.68
C LYS A 35 5.01 -5.78 9.50
N LYS A 36 5.08 -4.54 9.04
CA LYS A 36 5.86 -3.48 9.71
C LYS A 36 5.01 -2.53 10.54
N HIS A 37 3.68 -2.67 10.51
CA HIS A 37 2.74 -1.80 11.23
C HIS A 37 2.97 -0.31 10.97
N CYS A 38 3.36 0.02 9.74
CA CYS A 38 3.71 1.38 9.34
C CYS A 38 2.46 2.27 9.32
N GLY A 39 2.53 3.42 9.99
CA GLY A 39 1.40 4.35 10.10
C GLY A 39 1.41 5.47 9.07
N SER A 40 2.58 5.75 8.47
CA SER A 40 2.74 6.78 7.44
C SER A 40 3.42 6.25 6.18
N PHE A 41 3.11 6.87 5.04
CA PHE A 41 3.84 6.66 3.79
C PHE A 41 5.29 7.16 3.87
N ASP A 42 5.59 8.19 4.67
CA ASP A 42 6.96 8.72 4.85
C ASP A 42 7.94 7.68 5.41
N GLU A 43 7.44 6.70 6.15
CA GLU A 43 8.24 5.63 6.72
C GLU A 43 8.54 4.50 5.70
N MET A 44 7.83 4.48 4.56
CA MET A 44 7.94 3.45 3.53
C MET A 44 9.08 3.77 2.55
N THR A 45 10.31 3.56 2.98
CA THR A 45 11.54 3.95 2.24
C THR A 45 11.80 3.17 0.94
N ASN A 46 11.00 2.14 0.62
CA ASN A 46 11.18 1.33 -0.59
C ASN A 46 10.12 1.57 -1.69
N LEU A 47 9.16 2.46 -1.44
CA LEU A 47 8.25 2.92 -2.48
C LEU A 47 9.03 3.88 -3.39
N SER A 48 9.38 3.41 -4.59
CA SER A 48 10.17 4.15 -5.58
C SER A 48 9.29 4.94 -6.53
#